data_AF-A0A7X7UX61-F1
#
_entry.id   AF-A0A7X7UX61-F1
#
_cell.length_a   1.000
_cell.length_b   1.000
_cell.length_c   1.000
_cell.angle_alpha   90.00
_cell.angle_beta   90.00
_cell.angle_gamma   90.00
#
_symmetry.space_group_name_H-M   'P 1'
#
loop_
_entity.id
_entity.type
_entity.pdbx_description
1 polymer ?
#
loop_
_entity_poly.entity_id
_entity_poly.type
_entity_poly.pdbx_seq_one_letter_code
_entity_poly.pdbx_strand_id
1 'polypeptide(L)'
;MKKKISDALSLLRKHGFTVINNNYNHRFGKAMAGFVDYVIYDYLTVYFIEVKIGKDKFSEEQEITKKKLSSIAENNNGVVYLIIPDDTKAKQFVDDLVTTKVVRYGE
;
A
#
# COMPACT_ATOMS: atom_id res chain seq x y z
N MET A 1 -0.22 -16.00 -5.56
CA MET A 1 0.73 -14.97 -5.07
C MET A 1 0.00 -13.73 -4.54
N LYS A 2 -0.88 -13.08 -5.33
CA LYS A 2 -1.71 -11.94 -4.85
C LYS A 2 -2.47 -12.20 -3.53
N LYS A 3 -3.03 -13.41 -3.35
CA LYS A 3 -3.65 -13.82 -2.08
C LYS A 3 -2.68 -13.74 -0.89
N LYS A 4 -1.45 -14.26 -1.02
CA LYS A 4 -0.44 -14.21 0.04
C LYS A 4 -0.06 -12.78 0.42
N ILE A 5 0.05 -11.89 -0.57
CA ILE A 5 0.27 -10.45 -0.33
C ILE A 5 -0.93 -9.85 0.43
N SER A 6 -2.15 -10.16 0.00
CA SER A 6 -3.37 -9.69 0.68
C SER A 6 -3.46 -10.16 2.13
N ASP A 7 -3.14 -11.43 2.38
CA ASP A 7 -3.11 -12.03 3.70
C ASP A 7 -2.05 -11.35 4.58
N ALA A 8 -0.84 -11.12 4.04
CA ALA A 8 0.24 -10.43 4.75
C ALA A 8 -0.15 -9.00 5.13
N LEU A 9 -0.58 -8.17 4.16
CA LEU A 9 -0.94 -6.77 4.42
C LEU A 9 -2.15 -6.66 5.38
N SER A 10 -3.07 -7.62 5.34
CA SER A 10 -4.22 -7.65 6.25
C SER A 10 -3.83 -7.84 7.72
N LEU A 11 -2.63 -8.37 8.01
CA LEU A 11 -2.13 -8.49 9.39
C LEU A 11 -1.95 -7.13 10.06
N LEU A 12 -1.65 -6.07 9.29
CA LEU A 12 -1.49 -4.71 9.83
C LEU A 12 -2.75 -4.21 10.55
N ARG A 13 -3.94 -4.73 10.22
CA ARG A 13 -5.18 -4.43 10.96
C ARG A 13 -5.09 -4.84 12.43
N LYS A 14 -4.44 -5.97 12.74
CA LYS A 14 -4.22 -6.43 14.13
C LYS A 14 -3.27 -5.52 14.90
N HIS A 15 -2.47 -4.73 14.18
CA HIS A 15 -1.53 -3.78 14.73
C HIS A 15 -2.06 -2.34 14.65
N GLY A 16 -3.38 -2.15 14.49
CA GLY A 16 -4.04 -0.85 14.56
C GLY A 16 -3.84 0.04 13.33
N PHE A 17 -3.49 -0.53 12.18
CA PHE A 17 -3.56 0.18 10.90
C PHE A 17 -4.93 -0.02 10.26
N THR A 18 -5.40 1.00 9.54
CA THR A 18 -6.50 0.82 8.59
C THR A 18 -5.93 0.29 7.29
N VAL A 19 -6.52 -0.78 6.73
CA VAL A 19 -6.11 -1.39 5.46
C VAL A 19 -7.31 -1.44 4.52
N ILE A 20 -7.28 -0.61 3.47
CA ILE A 20 -8.27 -0.56 2.40
C ILE A 20 -7.71 -1.31 1.20
N ASN A 21 -8.44 -2.32 0.72
CA ASN A 21 -8.11 -3.04 -0.51
C ASN A 21 -9.08 -2.63 -1.62
N ASN A 22 -8.56 -1.89 -2.60
CA ASN A 22 -9.35 -1.32 -3.68
C ASN A 22 -9.73 -2.34 -4.75
N ASN A 23 -9.07 -3.50 -4.81
CA ASN A 23 -9.39 -4.57 -5.76
C ASN A 23 -10.77 -5.20 -5.54
N TYR A 24 -11.33 -5.10 -4.32
CA TYR A 24 -12.65 -5.66 -3.99
C TYR A 24 -13.81 -4.67 -4.17
N ASN A 25 -13.52 -3.39 -4.46
CA ASN A 25 -14.54 -2.34 -4.59
C ASN A 25 -15.03 -2.18 -6.03
N HIS A 26 -15.78 -3.16 -6.51
CA HIS A 26 -16.31 -3.21 -7.88
C HIS A 26 -17.20 -2.00 -8.27
N ARG A 27 -17.83 -1.32 -7.30
CA ARG A 27 -18.68 -0.15 -7.54
C ARG A 27 -17.92 1.18 -7.52
N PHE A 28 -16.83 1.26 -6.76
CA PHE A 28 -15.96 2.45 -6.68
C PHE A 28 -14.93 2.47 -7.82
N GLY A 29 -14.56 1.29 -8.34
CA GLY A 29 -13.45 1.07 -9.27
C GLY A 29 -13.57 1.69 -10.66
N LYS A 30 -14.77 2.04 -11.17
CA LYS A 30 -14.88 2.72 -12.47
C LYS A 30 -14.42 4.18 -12.45
N ALA A 31 -14.63 4.88 -11.33
CA ALA A 31 -14.23 6.28 -11.18
C ALA A 31 -12.75 6.44 -10.78
N MET A 32 -12.10 5.34 -10.39
CA MET A 32 -10.74 5.30 -9.86
C MET A 32 -9.83 4.43 -10.74
N ALA A 33 -10.08 4.41 -12.05
CA ALA A 33 -9.24 3.70 -13.01
C ALA A 33 -7.78 4.14 -12.83
N GLY A 34 -6.89 3.17 -12.64
CA GLY A 34 -5.47 3.42 -12.40
C GLY A 34 -5.10 3.86 -10.99
N PHE A 35 -6.02 3.81 -10.01
CA PHE A 35 -5.69 3.99 -8.60
C PHE A 35 -4.98 2.77 -8.02
N VAL A 36 -4.35 2.95 -6.85
CA VAL A 36 -3.53 1.92 -6.21
C VAL A 36 -4.33 0.75 -5.65
N ASP A 37 -3.72 -0.44 -5.63
CA ASP A 37 -4.32 -1.66 -5.09
C ASP A 37 -4.71 -1.57 -3.60
N TYR A 38 -3.86 -0.94 -2.77
CA TYR A 38 -4.13 -0.75 -1.35
C TYR A 38 -3.85 0.68 -0.89
N VAL A 39 -4.64 1.13 0.08
CA VAL A 39 -4.34 2.27 0.93
C VAL A 39 -4.26 1.78 2.36
N ILE A 40 -3.12 1.97 3.00
CA ILE A 40 -2.88 1.57 4.39
C ILE A 40 -2.52 2.83 5.17
N TYR A 41 -3.06 3.05 6.35
CA TYR A 41 -2.71 4.24 7.12
C TYR A 41 -2.89 4.06 8.62
N ASP A 42 -2.17 4.88 9.37
CA ASP A 42 -2.38 5.13 10.80
C ASP A 42 -2.58 6.64 11.03
N TYR A 43 -2.37 7.10 12.27
CA TYR A 43 -2.53 8.51 12.64
C TYR A 43 -1.47 9.45 12.04
N LEU A 44 -0.32 8.93 11.60
CA LEU A 44 0.82 9.74 11.18
C LEU A 44 1.19 9.53 9.72
N THR A 45 0.87 8.37 9.15
CA THR A 45 1.36 8.01 7.82
C THR A 45 0.30 7.32 6.98
N VAL A 46 0.25 7.70 5.70
CA VAL A 46 -0.58 7.09 4.66
C VAL A 46 0.33 6.42 3.64
N TYR A 47 0.09 5.14 3.39
CA TYR A 47 0.81 4.30 2.44
C TYR A 47 -0.11 3.98 1.26
N PHE A 48 0.27 4.45 0.07
CA PHE A 48 -0.33 4.07 -1.20
C PHE A 48 0.49 2.94 -1.80
N ILE A 49 -0.13 1.79 -2.04
CA ILE A 49 0.57 0.55 -2.39
C ILE A 49 0.02 -0.03 -3.67
N GLU A 50 0.88 -0.19 -4.66
CA GLU A 50 0.61 -0.92 -5.89
C GLU A 50 1.28 -2.30 -5.87
N VAL A 51 0.57 -3.34 -6.33
CA VAL A 51 1.07 -4.72 -6.40
C VAL A 51 1.32 -5.11 -7.86
N LYS A 52 2.60 -5.31 -8.23
CA LYS A 52 3.00 -5.71 -9.59
C LYS A 52 3.80 -7.01 -9.57
N ILE A 53 3.16 -8.13 -9.87
CA ILE A 53 3.81 -9.44 -9.76
C ILE A 53 4.43 -9.88 -11.09
N GLY A 54 5.70 -10.28 -11.06
CA GLY A 54 6.38 -10.90 -12.19
C GLY A 54 6.46 -9.98 -13.41
N LYS A 55 5.62 -10.23 -14.43
CA LYS A 55 5.58 -9.44 -15.67
C LYS A 55 4.42 -8.45 -15.73
N ASP A 56 3.69 -8.24 -14.62
CA ASP A 56 2.61 -7.25 -14.53
C ASP A 56 3.16 -5.86 -14.91
N LYS A 57 2.55 -5.25 -15.93
CA LYS A 57 2.88 -3.89 -16.37
C LYS A 57 1.88 -2.89 -15.78
N PHE A 58 2.31 -1.65 -15.67
CA PHE A 58 1.40 -0.53 -15.40
C PHE A 58 0.58 -0.23 -16.65
N SER A 59 -0.71 0.06 -16.47
CA SER A 59 -1.48 0.76 -17.49
C SER A 59 -1.05 2.22 -17.57
N GLU A 60 -1.48 2.94 -18.61
CA GLU A 60 -1.20 4.36 -18.77
C GLU A 60 -1.72 5.18 -17.57
N GLU A 61 -2.95 4.90 -17.12
CA GLU A 61 -3.56 5.56 -15.97
C GLU A 61 -2.78 5.27 -14.68
N GLN A 62 -2.27 4.05 -14.52
CA GLN A 62 -1.45 3.71 -13.36
C GLN A 62 -0.08 4.40 -13.38
N GLU A 63 0.55 4.58 -14.54
CA GLU A 63 1.77 5.38 -14.66
C GLU A 63 1.52 6.85 -14.32
N ILE A 64 0.38 7.42 -14.72
CA ILE A 64 -0.01 8.79 -14.33
C ILE A 64 -0.21 8.89 -12.81
N THR A 65 -0.95 7.96 -12.21
CA THR A 65 -1.18 7.93 -10.76
C THR A 65 0.12 7.77 -9.99
N LYS A 66 0.99 6.86 -10.42
CA LYS A 66 2.32 6.66 -9.84
C LYS A 66 3.12 7.95 -9.82
N LYS A 67 3.23 8.67 -10.95
CA LYS A 67 3.94 9.95 -11.01
C LYS A 67 3.39 10.97 -10.01
N LYS A 68 2.05 11.09 -9.92
CA LYS A 68 1.39 12.01 -8.98
C LYS A 68 1.66 11.64 -7.53
N LEU A 69 1.47 10.37 -7.15
CA LEU A 69 1.64 9.91 -5.77
C LEU A 69 3.11 9.91 -5.33
N SER A 70 4.04 9.56 -6.22
CA SER A 70 5.48 9.69 -5.95
C SER A 70 5.86 11.15 -5.67
N SER A 71 5.40 12.09 -6.51
CA SER A 71 5.65 13.52 -6.28
C SER A 71 5.04 14.02 -4.97
N ILE A 72 3.83 13.57 -4.59
CA ILE A 72 3.23 13.93 -3.30
C ILE A 72 4.06 13.38 -2.13
N ALA A 73 4.48 12.11 -2.20
CA ALA A 73 5.27 11.47 -1.15
C ALA A 73 6.63 12.16 -0.94
N GLU A 74 7.30 12.58 -2.02
CA GLU A 74 8.56 13.33 -1.95
C GLU A 74 8.43 14.67 -1.21
N ASN A 75 7.25 15.28 -1.25
CA ASN A 75 6.99 16.58 -0.62
C ASN A 75 6.27 16.46 0.74
N ASN A 76 5.93 15.26 1.19
CA ASN A 76 5.14 15.05 2.41
C ASN A 76 5.66 13.85 3.21
N ASN A 77 6.31 14.11 4.35
CA ASN A 77 6.86 13.07 5.23
C ASN A 77 5.81 12.07 5.76
N GLY A 78 4.53 12.42 5.74
CA GLY A 78 3.42 11.55 6.15
C GLY A 78 2.81 10.73 5.01
N VAL A 79 3.33 10.80 3.79
CA VAL A 79 2.80 10.05 2.63
C VAL A 79 3.90 9.20 2.02
N VAL A 80 3.61 7.92 1.81
CA VAL A 80 4.51 6.96 1.19
C VAL A 80 3.83 6.31 0.01
N TYR A 81 4.53 6.24 -1.13
CA TYR A 81 4.13 5.43 -2.27
C TYR A 81 5.10 4.26 -2.42
N LEU A 82 4.58 3.03 -2.52
CA LEU A 82 5.41 1.84 -2.68
C LEU A 82 4.84 0.83 -3.67
N ILE A 83 5.74 0.06 -4.28
CA ILE A 83 5.40 -1.04 -5.18
C ILE A 83 5.82 -2.35 -4.52
N ILE A 84 4.90 -3.30 -4.37
CA ILE A 84 5.16 -4.63 -3.83
C ILE A 84 5.20 -5.64 -4.98
N PRO A 85 6.37 -6.24 -5.28
CA PRO A 85 6.50 -7.18 -6.39
C PRO A 85 6.13 -8.63 -6.04
N ASP A 86 6.20 -9.00 -4.76
CA ASP A 86 6.02 -10.37 -4.30
C ASP A 86 5.61 -10.45 -2.81
N ASP A 87 5.32 -11.66 -2.33
CA ASP A 87 4.92 -11.89 -0.94
C ASP A 87 6.06 -11.75 0.07
N THR A 88 7.31 -11.88 -0.35
CA THR A 88 8.47 -11.65 0.53
C THR A 88 8.57 -10.16 0.89
N LYS A 89 8.43 -9.27 -0.10
CA LYS A 89 8.42 -7.83 0.11
C LYS A 89 7.19 -7.35 0.89
N ALA A 90 6.05 -7.99 0.69
CA ALA A 90 4.87 -7.71 1.51
C ALA A 90 5.11 -8.02 2.99
N LYS A 91 5.70 -9.18 3.31
CA LYS A 91 6.02 -9.56 4.69
C LYS A 91 7.04 -8.62 5.32
N GLN A 92 8.14 -8.33 4.60
CA GLN A 92 9.16 -7.39 5.05
C GLN A 92 8.55 -6.04 5.41
N PHE A 93 7.70 -5.49 4.55
CA PHE A 93 7.00 -4.23 4.81
C PHE A 93 6.14 -4.28 6.08
N VAL A 94 5.41 -5.37 6.31
CA VAL A 94 4.59 -5.55 7.51
C VAL A 94 5.48 -5.60 8.76
N ASP A 95 6.55 -6.39 8.73
CA ASP A 95 7.48 -6.54 9.85
C ASP A 95 8.16 -5.21 10.21
N ASP A 96 8.58 -4.44 9.20
CA ASP A 96 9.20 -3.12 9.37
C ASP A 96 8.24 -2.12 10.04
N LEU A 97 6.97 -2.10 9.60
CA LEU A 97 5.95 -1.21 10.17
C LEU A 97 5.57 -1.58 11.60
N VAL A 98 5.41 -2.87 11.89
CA VAL A 98 5.09 -3.34 13.24
C VAL A 98 6.24 -3.01 14.19
N THR A 99 7.49 -3.26 13.79
CA THR A 99 8.67 -2.95 14.60
C THR A 99 8.79 -1.45 14.86
N THR A 100 8.63 -0.62 13.82
CA THR A 100 8.69 0.85 13.94
C THR A 100 7.58 1.40 14.84
N LYS A 101 6.37 0.80 14.77
CA LYS A 101 5.23 1.23 15.60
C LYS A 101 5.45 0.94 17.08
N VAL A 102 6.03 -0.22 17.42
CA VAL A 102 6.40 -0.55 18.81
C VAL A 102 7.36 0.51 19.37
N VAL A 103 8.29 1.02 18.56
CA VAL A 103 9.19 2.10 18.96
C VAL A 103 8.48 3.45 19.11
N ARG A 104 7.52 3.78 18.24
CA ARG A 104 6.85 5.10 18.23
C ARG A 104 5.78 5.30 19.30
N TYR A 105 5.18 4.22 19.81
CA TYR A 105 4.04 4.29 20.73
C TYR A 105 4.20 3.41 21.99
N GLY A 106 5.38 2.84 22.20
CA GLY A 106 5.68 1.94 23.31
C GLY A 106 6.28 2.63 24.55
N GLU A 107 5.85 3.86 24.85
CA GLU A 107 6.07 4.50 26.16
C GLU A 107 4.92 4.20 27.13
#